data_AF-A0A086A341-F1
#
_entry.id   AF-A0A086A341-F1
#
_cell.length_a   1.000
_cell.length_b   1.000
_cell.length_c   1.000
_cell.angle_alpha   90.00
_cell.angle_beta   90.00
_cell.angle_gamma   90.00
#
_symmetry.space_group_name_H-M   'P 1'
#
loop_
_entity.id
_entity.type
_entity.pdbx_description
1 polymer ?
#
loop_
_entity_poly.entity_id
_entity_poly.type
_entity_poly.pdbx_seq_one_letter_code
_entity_poly.pdbx_strand_id
1 'polypeptide(L)'
;MRGNNFKNKSSMIQHDLIIIPARTRRIITLLLCLLLSSFVWGQTINEYDKILKIDNLSFHEYEVRIYKKAATSTELELFRLYQDSNDTWKADLFTTIASRESQDKLKIRIRKSKLNSLKNMELIWMSILDTYILDLPKWEDFKYKLQKRNKNYQIEDGEIVSTTSNTMIMDGITYYVKIKAGRRENEFEYDNPESYLKIYPTVDELLSFKELIELIKNEFKIVL
;
A
#
# COMPACT_ATOMS: atom_id res chain seq x y z
N MET A 1 8.46 85.58 12.03
CA MET A 1 7.82 85.06 13.26
C MET A 1 6.52 84.36 12.87
N ARG A 2 6.35 83.10 13.32
CA ARG A 2 5.13 82.24 13.28
C ARG A 2 4.62 81.88 11.87
N GLY A 3 4.41 80.63 11.46
CA GLY A 3 4.27 79.38 12.18
C GLY A 3 3.09 78.59 11.59
N ASN A 4 3.41 77.58 10.77
CA ASN A 4 2.68 76.35 10.39
C ASN A 4 1.13 76.28 10.34
N ASN A 5 0.62 75.72 9.24
CA ASN A 5 -0.31 74.58 9.32
C ASN A 5 -0.33 73.76 8.01
N PHE A 6 0.51 72.71 7.96
CA PHE A 6 0.41 71.63 6.97
C PHE A 6 -0.70 70.66 7.42
N LYS A 7 -1.81 70.58 6.69
CA LYS A 7 -2.78 69.49 6.80
C LYS A 7 -2.24 68.27 6.06
N ASN A 8 -1.80 67.27 6.83
CA ASN A 8 -1.39 65.97 6.35
C ASN A 8 -2.64 65.17 5.94
N LYS A 9 -2.80 64.83 4.66
CA LYS A 9 -3.91 64.00 4.15
C LYS A 9 -3.43 62.54 4.20
N SER A 10 -3.89 61.80 5.21
CA SER A 10 -3.64 60.36 5.32
C SER A 10 -4.35 59.63 4.17
N SER A 11 -3.58 59.03 3.26
CA SER A 11 -4.11 58.13 2.22
C SER A 11 -4.37 56.76 2.85
N MET A 12 -5.63 56.46 3.07
CA MET A 12 -6.10 55.17 3.56
C MET A 12 -6.01 54.17 2.39
N ILE A 13 -5.06 53.23 2.45
CA ILE A 13 -5.02 52.08 1.54
C ILE A 13 -6.14 51.14 1.99
N GLN A 14 -7.23 51.11 1.21
CA GLN A 14 -8.34 50.21 1.42
C GLN A 14 -7.96 48.86 0.82
N HIS A 15 -7.63 47.88 1.68
CA HIS A 15 -7.48 46.49 1.25
C HIS A 15 -8.87 45.96 0.91
N ASP A 16 -9.18 45.81 -0.38
CA ASP A 16 -10.38 45.12 -0.83
C ASP A 16 -10.30 43.65 -0.40
N LEU A 17 -11.06 43.30 0.64
CA LEU A 17 -11.32 41.91 0.99
C LEU A 17 -12.12 41.29 -0.16
N ILE A 18 -11.53 40.35 -0.88
CA ILE A 18 -12.26 39.53 -1.85
C ILE A 18 -13.27 38.67 -1.07
N ILE A 19 -14.53 39.11 -1.02
CA ILE A 19 -15.62 38.38 -0.37
C ILE A 19 -16.04 37.25 -1.31
N ILE A 20 -15.46 36.07 -1.12
CA ILE A 20 -15.88 34.87 -1.84
C ILE A 20 -17.31 34.49 -1.41
N PRO A 21 -18.27 34.34 -2.34
CA PRO A 21 -19.66 34.00 -2.02
C PRO A 21 -19.75 32.66 -1.26
N ALA A 22 -20.71 32.55 -0.33
CA ALA A 22 -20.85 31.37 0.53
C ALA A 22 -21.05 30.05 -0.25
N ARG A 23 -21.70 30.11 -1.43
CA ARG A 23 -21.87 28.97 -2.33
C ARG A 23 -20.54 28.51 -2.93
N THR A 24 -19.69 29.46 -3.33
CA THR A 24 -18.36 29.20 -3.87
C THR A 24 -17.40 28.69 -2.78
N ARG A 25 -17.53 29.18 -1.54
CA ARG A 25 -16.78 28.63 -0.39
C ARG A 25 -17.11 27.16 -0.16
N ARG A 26 -18.39 26.78 -0.18
CA ARG A 26 -18.82 25.37 -0.03
C ARG A 26 -18.27 24.47 -1.13
N ILE A 27 -18.27 24.93 -2.38
CA ILE A 27 -17.71 24.19 -3.52
C ILE A 27 -16.19 24.03 -3.37
N ILE A 28 -15.48 25.09 -2.98
CA ILE A 28 -14.04 25.05 -2.72
C ILE A 28 -13.72 24.10 -1.55
N THR A 29 -14.51 24.12 -0.48
CA THR A 29 -14.32 23.18 0.66
C THR A 29 -14.56 21.73 0.24
N LEU A 30 -15.59 21.45 -0.55
CA LEU A 30 -15.86 20.10 -1.09
C LEU A 30 -14.73 19.62 -2.02
N LEU A 31 -14.22 20.48 -2.90
CA LEU A 31 -13.06 20.19 -3.75
C LEU A 31 -11.79 19.95 -2.93
N LEU A 32 -11.56 20.71 -1.86
CA LEU A 32 -10.42 20.54 -0.97
C LEU A 32 -10.49 19.21 -0.19
N CYS A 33 -11.68 18.81 0.28
CA CYS A 33 -11.89 17.51 0.94
C CYS A 33 -11.69 16.33 -0.02
N LEU A 34 -12.07 16.46 -1.30
CA LEU A 34 -11.84 15.43 -2.32
C LEU A 34 -10.37 15.26 -2.69
N LEU A 35 -9.55 16.32 -2.57
CA LEU A 35 -8.12 16.24 -2.86
C LEU A 35 -7.29 15.65 -1.70
N LEU A 36 -7.79 15.69 -0.46
CA LEU A 36 -7.06 15.20 0.71
C LEU A 36 -7.15 13.68 0.92
N SER A 37 -8.14 13.00 0.33
CA SER A 37 -8.35 11.56 0.52
C SER A 37 -7.39 10.67 -0.29
N SER A 38 -6.76 11.19 -1.35
CA SER A 38 -5.82 10.44 -2.19
C SER A 38 -4.41 10.29 -1.60
N PHE A 39 -4.13 10.86 -0.42
CA PHE A 39 -2.77 10.93 0.15
C PHE A 39 -2.42 9.83 1.16
N VAL A 40 -3.34 8.94 1.53
CA VAL A 40 -3.10 8.02 2.66
C VAL A 40 -2.30 6.78 2.27
N TRP A 41 -2.46 6.26 1.05
CA TRP A 41 -1.88 4.96 0.65
C TRP A 41 -0.43 5.05 0.16
N GLY A 42 -0.06 6.17 -0.49
CA GLY A 42 1.33 6.42 -0.89
C GLY A 42 2.31 6.58 0.29
N GLN A 43 1.83 6.66 1.53
CA GLN A 43 2.69 6.82 2.71
C GLN A 43 3.40 5.51 3.08
N THR A 44 2.68 4.38 3.08
CA THR A 44 3.23 3.07 3.49
C THR A 44 4.37 2.59 2.58
N ILE A 45 4.22 2.68 1.25
CA ILE A 45 5.32 2.33 0.32
C ILE A 45 6.54 3.19 0.58
N ASN A 46 6.35 4.50 0.71
CA ASN A 46 7.45 5.43 0.90
C ASN A 46 8.21 5.13 2.20
N GLU A 47 7.55 4.60 3.23
CA GLU A 47 8.21 4.12 4.44
C GLU A 47 9.01 2.83 4.18
N TYR A 48 8.44 1.84 3.49
CA TYR A 48 9.14 0.59 3.18
C TYR A 48 10.36 0.83 2.29
N ASP A 49 10.22 1.68 1.28
CA ASP A 49 11.31 2.06 0.38
C ASP A 49 12.43 2.78 1.14
N LYS A 50 12.10 3.65 2.09
CA LYS A 50 13.10 4.29 2.97
C LYS A 50 13.82 3.29 3.88
N ILE A 51 13.08 2.35 4.50
CA ILE A 51 13.66 1.31 5.35
C ILE A 51 14.64 0.44 4.54
N LEU A 52 14.26 0.09 3.31
CA LEU A 52 15.08 -0.72 2.40
C LEU A 52 16.13 0.10 1.62
N LYS A 53 16.16 1.43 1.79
CA LYS A 53 17.04 2.38 1.07
C LYS A 53 16.96 2.24 -0.45
N ILE A 54 15.73 2.15 -0.95
CA ILE A 54 15.39 2.04 -2.38
C ILE A 54 14.43 3.16 -2.82
N ASP A 55 14.29 4.21 -2.02
CA ASP A 55 13.48 5.40 -2.28
C ASP A 55 13.81 6.09 -3.62
N ASN A 56 15.04 5.91 -4.11
CA ASN A 56 15.50 6.42 -5.41
C ASN A 56 15.39 5.39 -6.55
N LEU A 57 14.87 4.19 -6.28
CA LEU A 57 14.74 3.12 -7.27
C LEU A 57 13.49 3.34 -8.12
N SER A 58 13.69 3.65 -9.40
CA SER A 58 12.57 3.82 -10.34
C SER A 58 11.74 2.55 -10.49
N PHE A 59 10.43 2.74 -10.65
CA PHE A 59 9.49 1.68 -10.96
C PHE A 59 9.39 1.53 -12.49
N HIS A 60 9.78 0.37 -13.00
CA HIS A 60 9.89 0.10 -14.44
C HIS A 60 8.50 -0.11 -15.05
N GLU A 61 8.42 -0.05 -16.39
CA GLU A 61 7.16 -0.22 -17.13
C GLU A 61 6.56 -1.62 -16.97
N TYR A 62 7.41 -2.64 -16.83
CA TYR A 62 7.03 -4.00 -16.49
C TYR A 62 7.75 -4.39 -15.22
N GLU A 63 7.06 -4.30 -14.10
CA GLU A 63 7.62 -4.58 -12.78
C GLU A 63 6.54 -5.00 -11.79
N VAL A 64 6.88 -5.98 -10.96
CA VAL A 64 6.15 -6.30 -9.73
C VAL A 64 7.09 -6.16 -8.54
N ARG A 65 6.60 -5.47 -7.51
CA ARG A 65 7.20 -5.36 -6.18
C ARG A 65 6.25 -5.98 -5.17
N ILE A 66 6.75 -6.94 -4.39
CA ILE A 66 6.01 -7.56 -3.29
C ILE A 66 6.81 -7.37 -2.02
N TYR A 67 6.29 -6.53 -1.14
CA TYR A 67 6.83 -6.33 0.19
C TYR A 67 6.14 -7.29 1.15
N LYS A 68 6.92 -7.85 2.06
CA LYS A 68 6.45 -8.71 3.14
C LYS A 68 6.93 -8.13 4.46
N LYS A 69 6.01 -7.89 5.38
CA LYS A 69 6.31 -7.37 6.71
C LYS A 69 5.62 -8.22 7.77
N ALA A 70 6.38 -8.67 8.76
CA ALA A 70 5.81 -9.32 9.93
C ALA A 70 5.35 -8.27 10.95
N ALA A 71 4.16 -8.47 11.54
CA ALA A 71 3.52 -7.50 12.43
C ALA A 71 4.39 -7.13 13.66
N THR A 72 5.13 -8.09 14.20
CA THR A 72 5.90 -7.95 15.45
C THR A 72 7.42 -7.82 15.24
N SER A 73 7.89 -7.92 13.99
CA SER A 73 9.32 -7.88 13.66
C SER A 73 9.68 -6.59 12.91
N THR A 74 10.95 -6.20 13.02
CA THR A 74 11.55 -5.18 12.15
C THR A 74 11.94 -5.74 10.78
N GLU A 75 11.70 -7.03 10.55
CA GLU A 75 11.94 -7.72 9.30
C GLU A 75 10.99 -7.22 8.20
N LEU A 76 11.61 -6.70 7.14
CA LEU A 76 10.99 -6.27 5.91
C LEU A 76 11.73 -6.89 4.74
N GLU A 77 10.99 -7.52 3.86
CA GLU A 77 11.50 -8.10 2.62
C GLU A 77 10.82 -7.43 1.43
N LEU A 78 11.54 -7.29 0.31
CA LEU A 78 11.01 -6.90 -0.98
C LEU A 78 11.51 -7.88 -2.05
N PHE A 79 10.57 -8.61 -2.64
CA PHE A 79 10.78 -9.29 -3.91
C PHE A 79 10.47 -8.34 -5.06
N ARG A 80 11.33 -8.33 -6.07
CA ARG A 80 11.18 -7.50 -7.27
C ARG A 80 11.48 -8.34 -8.51
N LEU A 81 10.56 -8.37 -9.47
CA LEU A 81 10.80 -8.88 -10.83
C LEU A 81 10.47 -7.77 -11.82
N TYR A 82 11.40 -7.47 -12.73
CA TYR A 82 11.30 -6.33 -13.63
C TYR A 82 12.01 -6.60 -14.95
N GLN A 83 11.54 -5.93 -15.99
CA GLN A 83 12.29 -5.76 -17.24
C GLN A 83 13.09 -4.46 -17.16
N ASP A 84 14.39 -4.53 -17.44
CA ASP A 84 15.23 -3.33 -17.49
C ASP A 84 15.13 -2.58 -18.83
N SER A 85 15.85 -1.46 -18.95
CA SER A 85 15.85 -0.63 -20.16
C SER A 85 16.45 -1.30 -21.41
N ASN A 86 17.07 -2.46 -21.26
CA ASN A 86 17.64 -3.26 -22.35
C ASN A 86 16.78 -4.52 -22.61
N ASP A 87 15.50 -4.45 -22.27
CA ASP A 87 14.52 -5.54 -22.40
C ASP A 87 14.91 -6.83 -21.66
N THR A 88 15.82 -6.75 -20.68
CA THR A 88 16.31 -7.91 -19.94
C THR A 88 15.59 -8.07 -18.62
N TRP A 89 15.00 -9.25 -18.40
CA TRP A 89 14.33 -9.60 -17.16
C TRP A 89 15.30 -9.88 -16.01
N LYS A 90 15.02 -9.30 -14.85
CA LYS A 90 15.83 -9.42 -13.63
C LYS A 90 14.94 -9.59 -12.41
N ALA A 91 15.42 -10.39 -11.46
CA ALA A 91 14.80 -10.56 -10.17
C ALA A 91 15.77 -10.22 -9.04
N ASP A 92 15.32 -9.46 -8.06
CA ASP A 92 16.09 -9.03 -6.89
C ASP A 92 15.28 -9.29 -5.61
N LEU A 93 15.95 -9.67 -4.53
CA LEU A 93 15.41 -9.74 -3.17
C LEU A 93 16.17 -8.79 -2.26
N PHE A 94 15.46 -7.88 -1.60
CA PHE A 94 15.99 -7.02 -0.56
C PHE A 94 15.47 -7.51 0.79
N THR A 95 16.35 -7.66 1.78
CA THR A 95 15.94 -8.04 3.15
C THR A 95 16.65 -7.18 4.18
N THR A 96 15.94 -6.84 5.25
CA THR A 96 16.54 -6.23 6.44
C THR A 96 17.20 -7.30 7.31
N ILE A 97 18.44 -7.07 7.70
CA ILE A 97 19.18 -7.92 8.63
C ILE A 97 19.50 -7.10 9.88
N ALA A 98 18.96 -7.54 11.01
CA ALA A 98 19.33 -7.00 12.31
C ALA A 98 20.74 -7.49 12.68
N SER A 99 21.65 -6.55 12.92
CA SER A 99 23.00 -6.83 13.40
C SER A 99 23.24 -6.10 14.72
N ARG A 100 23.83 -6.79 15.71
CA ARG A 100 24.18 -6.17 16.99
C ARG A 100 25.51 -5.42 16.83
N GLU A 101 25.50 -4.11 16.98
CA GLU A 101 26.69 -3.25 16.86
C GLU A 101 27.40 -3.09 18.22
N SER A 102 26.64 -3.11 19.32
CA SER A 102 27.13 -3.19 20.71
C SER A 102 26.05 -3.82 21.61
N GLN A 103 26.30 -3.99 22.91
CA GLN A 103 25.33 -4.58 23.85
C GLN A 103 23.93 -3.95 23.78
N ASP A 104 23.83 -2.63 23.49
CA ASP A 104 22.58 -1.86 23.48
C ASP A 104 22.20 -1.22 22.12
N LYS A 105 22.93 -1.50 21.03
CA LYS A 105 22.62 -0.93 19.69
C LYS A 105 22.38 -2.00 18.64
N LEU A 106 21.14 -2.06 18.17
CA LEU A 106 20.75 -2.80 16.97
C LEU A 106 20.93 -1.91 15.75
N LYS A 107 21.64 -2.43 14.74
CA LYS A 107 21.83 -1.80 13.44
C LYS A 107 21.15 -2.64 12.38
N ILE A 108 20.17 -2.05 11.71
CA ILE A 108 19.51 -2.65 10.56
C ILE A 108 20.41 -2.44 9.33
N ARG A 109 20.81 -3.55 8.71
CA ARG A 109 21.51 -3.58 7.42
C ARG A 109 20.54 -4.08 6.36
N ILE A 110 20.81 -3.75 5.10
CA ILE A 110 20.03 -4.27 3.98
C ILE A 110 20.93 -5.19 3.18
N ARG A 111 20.41 -6.37 2.86
CA ARG A 111 21.03 -7.30 1.93
C ARG A 111 20.23 -7.28 0.64
N LYS A 112 20.90 -7.02 -0.47
CA LYS A 112 20.38 -7.23 -1.81
C LYS A 112 20.94 -8.53 -2.37
N SER A 113 20.07 -9.42 -2.84
CA SER A 113 20.44 -10.66 -3.51
C SER A 113 19.82 -10.68 -4.90
N LYS A 114 20.62 -10.99 -5.93
CA LYS A 114 20.07 -11.29 -7.26
C LYS A 114 19.46 -12.68 -7.23
N LEU A 115 18.26 -12.82 -7.76
CA LEU A 115 17.56 -14.09 -7.86
C LEU A 115 17.67 -14.63 -9.29
N ASN A 116 17.84 -15.93 -9.41
CA ASN A 116 17.80 -16.65 -10.67
C ASN A 116 16.68 -17.71 -10.59
N SER A 117 16.12 -18.08 -11.74
CA SER A 117 15.22 -19.23 -11.87
C SER A 117 15.75 -20.17 -12.95
N LEU A 118 15.37 -21.44 -12.85
CA LEU A 118 15.58 -22.42 -13.92
C LEU A 118 14.66 -22.16 -15.11
N LYS A 119 13.51 -21.52 -14.88
CA LYS A 119 12.55 -21.14 -15.91
C LYS A 119 12.91 -19.77 -16.49
N ASN A 120 12.52 -19.55 -17.74
CA ASN A 120 12.62 -18.24 -18.38
C ASN A 120 11.82 -17.19 -17.59
N MET A 121 12.45 -16.06 -17.25
CA MET A 121 11.87 -15.00 -16.41
C MET A 121 10.66 -14.31 -17.05
N GLU A 122 10.60 -14.21 -18.37
CA GLU A 122 9.44 -13.69 -19.10
C GLU A 122 8.25 -14.65 -18.95
N LEU A 123 8.49 -15.96 -19.00
CA LEU A 123 7.44 -16.94 -18.74
C LEU A 123 6.96 -16.88 -17.28
N ILE A 124 7.85 -16.60 -16.32
CA ILE A 124 7.46 -16.38 -14.92
C ILE A 124 6.62 -15.12 -14.80
N TRP A 125 7.01 -14.03 -15.47
CA TRP A 125 6.22 -12.80 -15.53
C TRP A 125 4.81 -13.06 -16.06
N MET A 126 4.67 -13.79 -17.16
CA MET A 126 3.35 -14.17 -17.68
C MET A 126 2.56 -14.99 -16.67
N SER A 127 3.17 -15.98 -16.01
CA SER A 127 2.52 -16.75 -14.95
C SER A 127 2.08 -15.90 -13.75
N ILE A 128 2.80 -14.80 -13.44
CA ILE A 128 2.38 -13.83 -12.41
C ILE A 128 1.13 -13.07 -12.87
N LEU A 129 1.04 -12.69 -14.15
CA LEU A 129 -0.14 -12.03 -14.68
C LEU A 129 -1.38 -12.94 -14.66
N ASP A 130 -1.19 -14.25 -14.86
CA ASP A 130 -2.25 -15.25 -14.81
C ASP A 130 -2.88 -15.41 -13.42
N THR A 131 -2.25 -14.93 -12.35
CA THR A 131 -2.83 -14.94 -10.98
C THR A 131 -3.81 -13.79 -10.74
N TYR A 132 -4.23 -13.09 -11.80
CA TYR A 132 -5.12 -11.91 -11.74
C TYR A 132 -4.58 -10.76 -10.87
N ILE A 133 -3.26 -10.68 -10.64
CA ILE A 133 -2.64 -9.67 -9.78
C ILE A 133 -2.96 -8.22 -10.19
N LEU A 134 -3.18 -7.97 -11.48
CA LEU A 134 -3.59 -6.66 -12.01
C LEU A 134 -5.04 -6.27 -11.68
N ASP A 135 -5.86 -7.24 -11.29
CA ASP A 135 -7.29 -7.11 -11.05
C ASP A 135 -7.68 -7.42 -9.59
N LEU A 136 -6.72 -7.84 -8.76
CA LEU A 136 -6.95 -8.08 -7.34
C LEU A 136 -7.43 -6.79 -6.65
N PRO A 137 -8.59 -6.84 -5.96
CA PRO A 137 -9.16 -5.66 -5.34
C PRO A 137 -8.41 -5.29 -4.06
N LYS A 138 -8.66 -4.08 -3.55
CA LYS A 138 -8.17 -3.69 -2.23
C LYS A 138 -8.87 -4.49 -1.14
N TRP A 139 -8.22 -4.64 0.02
CA TRP A 139 -8.74 -5.44 1.13
C TRP A 139 -10.17 -5.04 1.53
N GLU A 140 -10.43 -3.73 1.59
CA GLU A 140 -11.71 -3.15 1.99
C GLU A 140 -12.86 -3.59 1.08
N ASP A 141 -12.58 -3.79 -0.21
CA ASP A 141 -13.59 -4.06 -1.23
C ASP A 141 -14.16 -5.48 -1.12
N PHE A 142 -13.37 -6.45 -0.64
CA PHE A 142 -13.81 -7.83 -0.43
C PHE A 142 -13.89 -8.24 1.03
N LYS A 143 -13.58 -7.34 1.98
CA LYS A 143 -13.64 -7.60 3.43
C LYS A 143 -14.98 -8.16 3.90
N TYR A 144 -16.08 -7.83 3.23
CA TYR A 144 -17.41 -8.36 3.55
C TYR A 144 -17.51 -9.89 3.38
N LYS A 145 -16.64 -10.51 2.57
CA LYS A 145 -16.51 -11.96 2.42
C LYS A 145 -15.79 -12.62 3.61
N LEU A 146 -15.05 -11.84 4.40
CA LEU A 146 -14.28 -12.28 5.56
C LEU A 146 -15.07 -12.13 6.88
N GLN A 147 -16.39 -12.26 6.79
CA GLN A 147 -17.31 -12.11 7.91
C GLN A 147 -18.18 -13.35 8.02
N LYS A 148 -18.30 -13.89 9.22
CA LYS A 148 -19.28 -14.94 9.49
C LYS A 148 -20.61 -14.28 9.83
N ARG A 149 -21.50 -14.23 8.84
CA ARG A 149 -22.87 -13.75 9.02
C ARG A 149 -23.68 -14.83 9.74
N ASN A 150 -24.15 -14.53 10.94
CA ASN A 150 -25.08 -15.42 11.63
C ASN A 150 -26.48 -15.19 11.05
N LYS A 151 -27.04 -16.21 10.38
CA LYS A 151 -28.41 -16.17 9.84
C LYS A 151 -29.47 -16.48 10.91
N ASN A 152 -29.08 -16.55 12.18
CA ASN A 152 -30.00 -16.66 13.29
C ASN A 152 -30.53 -15.27 13.62
N TYR A 153 -31.78 -15.02 13.25
CA TYR A 153 -32.50 -13.79 13.56
C TYR A 153 -33.12 -13.90 14.95
N GLN A 154 -32.97 -12.87 15.76
CA GLN A 154 -33.54 -12.77 17.11
C GLN A 154 -34.38 -11.50 17.22
N ILE A 155 -35.34 -11.47 18.15
CA ILE A 155 -36.09 -10.26 18.47
C ILE A 155 -35.51 -9.69 19.76
N GLU A 156 -34.92 -8.50 19.67
CA GLU A 156 -34.41 -7.74 20.81
C GLU A 156 -35.12 -6.37 20.83
N ASP A 157 -35.73 -6.00 21.95
CA ASP A 157 -36.48 -4.74 22.14
C ASP A 157 -37.54 -4.45 21.05
N GLY A 158 -38.13 -5.51 20.47
CA GLY A 158 -39.15 -5.41 19.41
C GLY A 158 -38.58 -5.27 17.99
N GLU A 159 -37.26 -5.26 17.82
CA GLU A 159 -36.58 -5.23 16.52
C GLU A 159 -35.99 -6.59 16.16
N ILE A 160 -36.00 -6.93 14.86
CA ILE A 160 -35.35 -8.14 14.35
C ILE A 160 -33.86 -7.83 14.15
N VAL A 161 -33.01 -8.51 14.92
CA VAL A 161 -31.55 -8.35 14.88
C VAL A 161 -30.85 -9.62 14.38
N SER A 162 -29.67 -9.44 13.78
CA SER A 162 -28.77 -10.54 13.42
C SER A 162 -27.33 -10.15 13.74
N THR A 163 -26.56 -11.08 14.31
CA THR A 163 -25.16 -10.83 14.68
C THR A 163 -24.21 -11.14 13.52
N THR A 164 -23.22 -10.28 13.31
CA THR A 164 -22.07 -10.58 12.45
C THR A 164 -20.82 -10.67 13.32
N SER A 165 -20.05 -11.75 13.18
CA SER A 165 -18.78 -11.90 13.88
C SER A 165 -17.62 -11.79 12.90
N ASN A 166 -16.60 -11.02 13.30
CA ASN A 166 -15.36 -10.85 12.55
C ASN A 166 -14.21 -11.49 13.34
N THR A 167 -13.30 -12.15 12.64
CA THR A 167 -12.04 -12.60 13.23
C THR A 167 -10.98 -11.54 12.96
N MET A 168 -10.27 -11.11 14.00
CA MET A 168 -9.10 -10.25 13.89
C MET A 168 -7.86 -11.10 14.18
N ILE A 169 -6.90 -11.07 13.26
CA ILE A 169 -5.59 -11.72 13.43
C ILE A 169 -4.61 -10.62 13.85
N MET A 170 -3.98 -10.78 15.00
CA MET A 170 -3.06 -9.78 15.56
C MET A 170 -1.60 -10.05 15.18
N ASP A 171 -1.22 -11.32 15.15
CA ASP A 171 0.12 -11.77 14.80
C ASP A 171 0.10 -12.43 13.42
N GLY A 172 0.80 -11.81 12.47
CA GLY A 172 1.11 -12.46 11.21
C GLY A 172 1.81 -11.56 10.22
N ILE A 173 1.51 -11.76 8.94
CA ILE A 173 2.27 -11.21 7.81
C ILE A 173 1.36 -10.34 6.97
N THR A 174 1.78 -9.11 6.78
CA THR A 174 1.16 -8.17 5.84
C THR A 174 1.97 -8.15 4.57
N TYR A 175 1.28 -8.22 3.43
CA TYR A 175 1.89 -8.08 2.12
C TYR A 175 1.42 -6.81 1.46
N TYR A 176 2.38 -6.09 0.88
CA TYR A 176 2.11 -4.96 0.01
C TYR A 176 2.53 -5.30 -1.40
N VAL A 177 1.65 -5.11 -2.37
CA VAL A 177 1.93 -5.40 -3.77
C VAL A 177 1.77 -4.15 -4.61
N LYS A 178 2.74 -3.93 -5.48
CA LYS A 178 2.66 -2.95 -6.56
C LYS A 178 3.08 -3.63 -7.86
N ILE A 179 2.24 -3.53 -8.88
CA ILE A 179 2.54 -4.07 -10.20
C ILE A 179 2.24 -3.04 -11.30
N LYS A 180 3.09 -3.01 -12.32
CA LYS A 180 2.86 -2.31 -13.58
C LYS A 180 3.17 -3.23 -14.74
N ALA A 181 2.27 -3.27 -15.70
CA ALA A 181 2.37 -3.99 -16.96
C ALA A 181 1.99 -3.06 -18.10
N GLY A 182 2.95 -2.24 -18.55
CA GLY A 182 2.71 -1.20 -19.55
C GLY A 182 1.79 -0.11 -19.02
N ARG A 183 0.56 -0.06 -19.56
CA ARG A 183 -0.47 0.92 -19.19
C ARG A 183 -1.37 0.47 -18.03
N ARG A 184 -1.32 -0.80 -17.65
CA ARG A 184 -2.07 -1.33 -16.52
C ARG A 184 -1.20 -1.31 -15.29
N GLU A 185 -1.76 -0.92 -14.16
CA GLU A 185 -1.12 -0.97 -12.86
C GLU A 185 -2.13 -1.35 -11.80
N ASN A 186 -1.63 -1.96 -10.72
CA ASN A 186 -2.43 -2.25 -9.54
C ASN A 186 -1.57 -2.13 -8.28
N GLU A 187 -2.22 -1.79 -7.18
CA GLU A 187 -1.59 -1.55 -5.90
C GLU A 187 -2.57 -1.90 -4.76
N PHE A 188 -2.19 -2.87 -3.92
CA PHE A 188 -3.03 -3.37 -2.84
C PHE A 188 -2.19 -3.88 -1.67
N GLU A 189 -2.82 -3.91 -0.49
CA GLU A 189 -2.21 -4.40 0.75
C GLU A 189 -3.13 -5.41 1.40
N TYR A 190 -2.63 -6.64 1.61
CA TYR A 190 -3.38 -7.72 2.25
C TYR A 190 -2.76 -8.04 3.60
N ASP A 191 -3.55 -7.88 4.64
CA ASP A 191 -3.15 -8.18 6.00
C ASP A 191 -3.52 -9.62 6.38
N ASN A 192 -2.52 -10.41 6.75
CA ASN A 192 -2.67 -11.80 7.18
C ASN A 192 -3.41 -12.73 6.18
N PRO A 193 -3.19 -12.64 4.85
CA PRO A 193 -4.00 -13.35 3.86
C PRO A 193 -3.96 -14.88 4.03
N GLU A 194 -2.80 -15.45 4.38
CA GLU A 194 -2.66 -16.89 4.62
C GLU A 194 -3.50 -17.36 5.82
N SER A 195 -3.57 -16.55 6.89
CA SER A 195 -4.38 -16.86 8.08
C SER A 195 -5.87 -16.71 7.79
N TYR A 196 -6.27 -15.66 7.05
CA TYR A 196 -7.66 -15.52 6.61
C TYR A 196 -8.10 -16.63 5.67
N LEU A 197 -7.21 -17.12 4.79
CA LEU A 197 -7.55 -18.21 3.86
C LEU A 197 -7.85 -19.52 4.59
N LYS A 198 -7.19 -19.80 5.73
CA LYS A 198 -7.52 -20.97 6.58
C LYS A 198 -8.94 -20.91 7.13
N ILE A 199 -9.44 -19.70 7.39
CA ILE A 199 -10.79 -19.47 7.96
C ILE A 199 -11.83 -19.38 6.84
N TYR A 200 -11.47 -18.76 5.72
CA TYR A 200 -12.33 -18.47 4.57
C TYR A 200 -11.73 -19.07 3.29
N PRO A 201 -11.69 -20.42 3.15
CA PRO A 201 -10.94 -21.10 2.08
C PRO A 201 -11.54 -20.94 0.68
N THR A 202 -12.74 -20.37 0.56
CA THR A 202 -13.45 -20.16 -0.70
C THR A 202 -13.42 -18.71 -1.18
N VAL A 203 -12.59 -17.86 -0.58
CA VAL A 203 -12.47 -16.45 -0.99
C VAL A 203 -11.45 -16.36 -2.11
N ASP A 204 -11.93 -16.11 -3.33
CA ASP A 204 -11.15 -16.13 -4.56
C ASP A 204 -9.95 -15.16 -4.54
N GLU A 205 -10.10 -14.00 -3.89
CA GLU A 205 -9.01 -13.02 -3.73
C GLU A 205 -7.84 -13.60 -2.92
N LEU A 206 -8.14 -14.33 -1.85
CA LEU A 206 -7.13 -14.97 -1.01
C LEU A 206 -6.48 -16.17 -1.71
N LEU A 207 -7.26 -16.92 -2.50
CA LEU A 207 -6.76 -18.03 -3.32
C LEU A 207 -5.81 -17.54 -4.41
N SER A 208 -6.22 -16.53 -5.18
CA SER A 208 -5.41 -15.93 -6.24
C SER A 208 -4.13 -15.32 -5.68
N PHE A 209 -4.21 -14.65 -4.52
CA PHE A 209 -3.03 -14.14 -3.84
C PHE A 209 -2.10 -15.26 -3.33
N LYS A 210 -2.65 -16.36 -2.81
CA LYS A 210 -1.85 -17.52 -2.43
C LYS A 210 -1.10 -18.09 -3.64
N GLU A 211 -1.77 -18.24 -4.79
CA GLU A 211 -1.15 -18.74 -6.03
C GLU A 211 0.03 -17.87 -6.45
N LEU A 212 -0.09 -16.54 -6.39
CA LEU A 212 1.00 -15.60 -6.63
C LEU A 212 2.20 -15.84 -5.72
N ILE A 213 1.96 -15.94 -4.41
CA ILE A 213 3.03 -16.10 -3.43
C ILE A 213 3.70 -17.47 -3.57
N GLU A 214 2.94 -18.54 -3.80
CA GLU A 214 3.48 -19.88 -4.03
C GLU A 214 4.29 -19.96 -5.33
N LEU A 215 3.82 -19.35 -6.41
CA LEU A 215 4.55 -19.24 -7.67
C LEU A 215 5.95 -18.64 -7.45
N ILE A 216 6.02 -17.51 -6.75
CA ILE A 216 7.29 -16.79 -6.51
C ILE A 216 8.22 -17.61 -5.60
N LYS A 217 7.70 -18.16 -4.50
CA LYS A 217 8.46 -19.06 -3.61
C LYS A 217 9.07 -20.23 -4.39
N ASN A 218 8.27 -20.85 -5.25
CA ASN A 218 8.66 -22.03 -6.01
C ASN A 218 9.67 -21.74 -7.12
N GLU A 219 9.49 -20.66 -7.87
CA GLU A 219 10.36 -20.32 -9.00
C GLU A 219 11.73 -19.82 -8.54
N PHE A 220 11.78 -19.03 -7.46
CA PHE A 220 13.01 -18.41 -6.99
C PHE A 220 13.65 -19.10 -5.78
N LYS A 221 13.02 -20.16 -5.24
CA LYS A 221 13.48 -20.91 -4.07
C LYS A 221 13.73 -20.02 -2.85
N ILE A 222 12.85 -19.04 -2.66
CA ILE A 222 12.90 -18.11 -1.52
C ILE A 222 11.76 -18.40 -0.55
N VAL A 223 11.93 -17.94 0.70
CA VAL A 223 10.83 -17.88 1.67
C VAL A 223 10.26 -16.48 1.58
N LEU A 224 9.12 -16.34 0.90
CA LEU A 224 8.32 -15.11 0.90
C LEU A 224 7.18 -15.19 1.92
#